data_AF-A0A7X2N5P9-F1
#
_entry.id   AF-A0A7X2N5P9-F1
#
_cell.length_a   1.000
_cell.length_b   1.000
_cell.length_c   1.000
_cell.angle_alpha   90.00
_cell.angle_beta   90.00
_cell.angle_gamma   90.00
#
_symmetry.space_group_name_H-M   'P 1'
#
loop_
_entity.id
_entity.type
_entity.pdbx_description
1 polymer ?
#
loop_
_entity_poly.entity_id
_entity_poly.type
_entity_poly.pdbx_seq_one_letter_code
_entity_poly.pdbx_strand_id
1 'polypeptide(L)'
;VWVRVFDIHGVDGLKHKSSNRIWTPEKKYDLIAKVLAGNSIKSTAIEAGINVGELYSWVNKYKQSGYDGLKCLKRGRPRNEESSMITNNDNKPKELSKSEREELIALRRRNEYLEAENAYLKKIEALAIQKTASVKAKKQPSSKTLSKKDID
;
A
#
# COMPACT_ATOMS: atom_id res chain seq x y z
N VAL A 1 -5.88 -26.52 -10.04
CA VAL A 1 -5.07 -25.36 -10.50
C VAL A 1 -4.68 -25.53 -11.95
N TRP A 2 -4.15 -26.70 -12.32
CA TRP A 2 -3.81 -27.03 -13.71
C TRP A 2 -4.97 -26.93 -14.71
N VAL A 3 -6.20 -27.32 -14.34
CA VAL A 3 -7.41 -27.18 -15.20
C VAL A 3 -7.59 -25.73 -15.71
N ARG A 4 -7.68 -24.75 -14.80
CA ARG A 4 -7.74 -23.32 -15.19
C ARG A 4 -6.54 -22.84 -16.02
N VAL A 5 -5.35 -23.38 -15.75
CA VAL A 5 -4.15 -23.03 -16.53
C VAL A 5 -4.31 -23.54 -17.96
N PHE A 6 -4.83 -24.76 -18.13
CA PHE A 6 -5.16 -25.32 -19.44
C PHE A 6 -6.30 -24.58 -20.13
N ASP A 7 -7.35 -24.19 -19.41
CA ASP A 7 -8.47 -23.45 -20.00
C ASP A 7 -8.04 -22.08 -20.56
N ILE A 8 -7.07 -21.43 -19.92
CA ILE A 8 -6.60 -20.08 -20.29
C ILE A 8 -5.45 -20.13 -21.31
N HIS A 9 -4.47 -21.01 -21.11
CA HIS A 9 -3.22 -21.04 -21.88
C HIS A 9 -3.06 -22.30 -22.74
N GLY A 10 -4.03 -23.21 -22.72
CA GLY A 10 -3.98 -24.48 -23.43
C GLY A 10 -2.84 -25.39 -22.97
N VAL A 11 -2.40 -26.26 -23.88
CA VAL A 11 -1.27 -27.18 -23.64
C VAL A 11 0.02 -26.42 -23.31
N ASP A 12 0.20 -25.21 -23.86
CA ASP A 12 1.40 -24.39 -23.62
C ASP A 12 1.53 -23.91 -22.17
N GLY A 13 0.41 -23.71 -21.47
CA GLY A 13 0.41 -23.39 -20.04
C GLY A 13 0.92 -24.51 -19.14
N LEU A 14 0.88 -25.76 -19.62
CA LEU A 14 1.35 -26.94 -18.90
C LEU A 14 2.80 -27.30 -19.24
N LYS A 15 3.37 -26.72 -20.32
CA LYS A 15 4.76 -26.97 -20.71
C LYS A 15 5.72 -26.29 -19.73
N HIS A 16 6.86 -26.96 -19.49
CA HIS A 16 7.96 -26.34 -18.78
C HIS A 16 8.51 -25.16 -19.58
N LYS A 17 8.75 -24.03 -18.92
CA LYS A 17 9.28 -22.84 -19.58
C LYS A 17 10.78 -23.04 -19.87
N SER A 18 11.17 -22.90 -21.12
CA SER A 18 12.58 -23.04 -21.53
C SER A 18 13.46 -21.87 -21.10
N SER A 19 12.87 -20.73 -20.77
CA SER A 19 13.60 -19.53 -20.36
C SER A 19 12.88 -18.73 -19.27
N ASN A 20 13.68 -17.99 -18.50
CA ASN A 20 13.15 -17.05 -17.51
C ASN A 20 12.65 -15.79 -18.22
N ARG A 21 11.35 -15.49 -18.08
CA ARG A 21 10.77 -14.24 -18.57
C ARG A 21 11.37 -13.06 -17.81
N ILE A 22 11.88 -12.07 -18.54
CA ILE A 22 12.33 -10.81 -17.96
C ILE A 22 11.11 -9.95 -17.62
N TRP A 23 10.97 -9.60 -16.35
CA TRP A 23 9.89 -8.76 -15.84
C TRP A 23 10.40 -7.34 -15.56
N THR A 24 9.94 -6.38 -16.35
CA THR A 24 10.17 -4.96 -16.06
C THR A 24 9.38 -4.52 -14.83
N PRO A 25 9.85 -3.52 -14.06
CA PRO A 25 9.14 -3.03 -12.88
C PRO A 25 7.70 -2.59 -13.19
N GLU A 26 7.50 -1.97 -14.36
CA GLU A 26 6.19 -1.56 -14.87
C GLU A 26 5.23 -2.76 -15.02
N LYS A 27 5.66 -3.82 -15.71
CA LYS A 27 4.84 -5.02 -15.90
C LYS A 27 4.54 -5.74 -14.58
N LYS A 28 5.45 -5.68 -13.60
CA LYS A 28 5.17 -6.19 -12.25
C LYS A 28 4.13 -5.33 -11.57
N TYR A 29 4.26 -4.01 -11.68
CA TYR A 29 3.33 -3.06 -11.10
C TYR A 29 1.91 -3.23 -11.64
N ASP A 30 1.72 -3.47 -12.94
CA ASP A 30 0.40 -3.72 -13.52
C ASP A 30 -0.33 -4.90 -12.85
N LEU A 31 0.41 -5.99 -12.59
CA LEU A 31 -0.14 -7.18 -11.93
C LEU A 31 -0.44 -6.92 -10.46
N ILE A 32 0.42 -6.18 -9.78
CA ILE A 32 0.21 -5.78 -8.38
C ILE A 32 -0.98 -4.84 -8.28
N ALA A 33 -1.12 -3.88 -9.18
CA ALA A 33 -2.24 -2.94 -9.23
C ALA A 33 -3.58 -3.68 -9.38
N LYS A 34 -3.64 -4.73 -10.22
CA LYS A 34 -4.82 -5.61 -10.30
C LYS A 34 -5.15 -6.28 -8.97
N VAL A 35 -4.14 -6.75 -8.23
CA VAL A 35 -4.35 -7.35 -6.89
C VAL A 35 -4.79 -6.30 -5.88
N LEU A 36 -4.21 -5.09 -5.91
CA LEU A 36 -4.60 -3.98 -5.03
C LEU A 36 -6.03 -3.51 -5.31
N ALA A 37 -6.50 -3.62 -6.55
CA ALA A 37 -7.89 -3.38 -6.94
C ALA A 37 -8.87 -4.46 -6.44
N GLY A 38 -8.40 -5.49 -5.72
CA GLY A 38 -9.22 -6.52 -5.10
C GLY A 38 -9.24 -7.87 -5.81
N ASN A 39 -8.51 -8.03 -6.92
CA ASN A 39 -8.43 -9.32 -7.59
C ASN A 39 -7.62 -10.35 -6.79
N SER A 40 -8.02 -11.61 -6.86
CA SER A 40 -7.29 -12.69 -6.21
C SER A 40 -5.90 -12.87 -6.81
N ILE A 41 -4.87 -12.91 -5.96
CA ILE A 41 -3.47 -13.21 -6.35
C ILE A 41 -3.41 -14.47 -7.21
N LYS A 42 -4.21 -15.48 -6.89
CA LYS A 42 -4.22 -16.76 -7.61
C LYS A 42 -4.78 -16.61 -9.03
N SER A 43 -5.86 -15.85 -9.23
CA SER A 43 -6.44 -15.62 -10.56
C SER A 43 -5.48 -14.80 -11.41
N THR A 44 -5.02 -13.67 -10.88
CA THR A 44 -4.11 -12.76 -11.57
C THR A 44 -2.79 -13.45 -11.96
N ALA A 45 -2.27 -14.33 -11.10
CA ALA A 45 -1.07 -15.10 -11.41
C ALA A 45 -1.30 -16.12 -12.53
N ILE A 46 -2.44 -16.84 -12.52
CA ILE A 46 -2.79 -17.78 -13.57
C ILE A 46 -2.96 -17.05 -14.90
N GLU A 47 -3.72 -15.95 -14.94
CA GLU A 47 -3.92 -15.14 -16.15
C GLU A 47 -2.60 -14.60 -16.71
N ALA A 48 -1.70 -14.13 -15.85
CA ALA A 48 -0.39 -13.64 -16.25
C ALA A 48 0.62 -14.76 -16.58
N GLY A 49 0.25 -16.02 -16.35
CA GLY A 49 1.11 -17.19 -16.51
C GLY A 49 2.32 -17.17 -15.58
N ILE A 50 2.21 -16.61 -14.37
CA ILE A 50 3.28 -16.60 -13.36
C ILE A 50 2.94 -17.50 -12.19
N ASN A 51 3.95 -17.84 -11.40
CA ASN A 51 3.71 -18.57 -10.17
C ASN A 51 3.00 -17.66 -9.14
N VAL A 52 2.02 -18.21 -8.42
CA VAL A 52 1.28 -17.51 -7.37
C VAL A 52 2.22 -16.96 -6.30
N GLY A 53 3.24 -17.75 -5.91
CA GLY A 53 4.24 -17.32 -4.92
C GLY A 53 5.12 -16.17 -5.39
N GLU A 54 5.37 -16.08 -6.71
CA GLU A 54 6.15 -14.99 -7.29
C GLU A 54 5.37 -13.67 -7.25
N LEU A 55 4.08 -13.70 -7.63
CA LEU A 55 3.21 -12.53 -7.51
C LEU A 55 3.03 -12.10 -6.04
N TYR A 56 2.84 -13.07 -5.13
CA TYR A 56 2.75 -12.78 -3.70
C TYR A 56 3.99 -12.05 -3.17
N SER A 57 5.18 -12.52 -3.56
CA SER A 57 6.45 -11.86 -3.21
C SER A 57 6.52 -10.42 -3.71
N TRP A 58 6.10 -10.17 -4.95
CA TRP A 58 6.09 -8.82 -5.51
C TRP A 58 5.10 -7.89 -4.82
N VAL A 59 3.89 -8.37 -4.50
CA VAL A 59 2.88 -7.60 -3.75
C VAL A 59 3.43 -7.22 -2.38
N ASN A 60 4.06 -8.14 -1.66
CA ASN A 60 4.65 -7.85 -0.35
C ASN A 60 5.81 -6.85 -0.45
N LYS A 61 6.71 -6.99 -1.43
CA LYS A 61 7.78 -6.02 -1.67
C LYS A 61 7.24 -4.62 -1.97
N TYR A 62 6.17 -4.54 -2.77
CA TYR A 62 5.52 -3.27 -3.05
C TYR A 62 4.90 -2.64 -1.80
N LYS A 63 4.25 -3.44 -0.94
CA LYS A 63 3.72 -2.95 0.34
C LYS A 63 4.80 -2.46 1.31
N GLN A 64 5.99 -3.05 1.27
CA GLN A 64 7.10 -2.72 2.17
C GLN A 64 7.95 -1.54 1.68
N SER A 65 8.24 -1.49 0.38
CA SER A 65 9.23 -0.56 -0.20
C SER A 65 8.70 0.21 -1.41
N GLY A 66 7.39 0.17 -1.64
CA GLY A 66 6.75 0.86 -2.76
C GLY A 66 7.26 0.39 -4.13
N TYR A 67 7.23 1.31 -5.09
CA TYR A 67 7.68 1.04 -6.46
C TYR A 67 9.19 0.73 -6.54
N ASP A 68 10.01 1.30 -5.66
CA ASP A 68 11.45 1.06 -5.64
C ASP A 68 11.79 -0.40 -5.28
N GLY A 69 10.95 -1.06 -4.49
CA GLY A 69 11.08 -2.50 -4.21
C GLY A 69 10.87 -3.42 -5.42
N LEU A 70 10.30 -2.90 -6.52
CA LEU A 70 10.07 -3.64 -7.77
C LEU A 70 11.22 -3.49 -8.77
N LYS A 71 12.02 -2.42 -8.62
CA LYS A 71 13.24 -2.22 -9.39
C LYS A 71 14.19 -3.38 -9.09
N CYS A 72 14.76 -3.96 -10.14
CA CYS A 72 15.71 -5.05 -9.98
C CYS A 72 16.98 -4.52 -9.30
N LEU A 73 17.07 -4.63 -7.97
CA LEU A 73 18.35 -4.56 -7.27
C LEU A 73 19.23 -5.66 -7.86
N LYS A 74 20.47 -5.32 -8.23
CA LYS A 74 21.41 -6.20 -8.93
C LYS A 74 21.35 -7.61 -8.31
N ARG A 75 21.01 -8.61 -9.13
CA ARG A 75 20.94 -10.02 -8.69
C ARG A 75 22.31 -10.44 -8.17
N GLY A 76 22.39 -10.78 -6.88
CA GLY A 76 23.60 -11.36 -6.28
C GLY A 76 23.71 -11.06 -4.78
N ARG A 77 24.55 -11.83 -4.08
CA ARG A 77 25.04 -11.46 -2.75
C ARG A 77 25.73 -10.10 -2.89
N PRO A 78 25.52 -9.12 -1.99
CA PRO A 78 26.40 -7.96 -1.93
C PRO A 78 27.84 -8.48 -1.88
N ARG A 79 28.73 -7.89 -2.69
CA ARG A 79 30.15 -8.26 -2.68
C ARG A 79 30.65 -8.14 -1.25
N ASN A 80 31.36 -9.15 -0.75
CA ASN A 80 31.91 -9.09 0.60
C ASN A 80 32.87 -7.88 0.69
N GLU A 81 32.49 -6.87 1.47
CA GLU A 81 33.20 -5.60 1.68
C GLU A 81 34.66 -5.85 2.15
N GLU A 82 34.95 -6.95 2.85
CA GLU A 82 36.32 -7.32 3.26
C GLU A 82 37.27 -7.60 2.09
N SER A 83 36.74 -7.90 0.91
CA SER A 83 37.52 -8.16 -0.32
C SER A 83 37.45 -7.01 -1.34
N SER A 84 36.88 -5.88 -0.95
CA SER A 84 36.84 -4.63 -1.72
C SER A 84 37.28 -3.44 -0.87
N MET A 85 38.34 -3.60 -0.09
CA MET A 85 39.17 -2.45 0.26
C MET A 85 39.89 -2.03 -1.02
N ILE A 86 39.28 -1.13 -1.79
CA ILE A 86 39.89 -0.10 -2.66
C ILE A 86 38.76 0.49 -3.52
N THR A 87 38.49 1.78 -3.29
CA THR A 87 37.62 2.72 -4.03
C THR A 87 36.12 2.76 -3.71
N ASN A 88 35.75 3.41 -2.60
CA ASN A 88 35.36 4.82 -2.58
C ASN A 88 34.38 5.07 -1.42
N ASN A 89 34.85 5.85 -0.46
CA ASN A 89 34.03 6.66 0.42
C ASN A 89 32.89 7.30 -0.37
N ASP A 90 31.65 7.14 0.07
CA ASP A 90 30.58 8.15 -0.02
C ASP A 90 29.32 7.69 0.75
N ASN A 91 29.52 7.25 2.01
CA ASN A 91 28.44 7.16 3.01
C ASN A 91 28.44 8.40 3.92
N LYS A 92 28.69 9.58 3.36
CA LYS A 92 28.31 10.85 3.98
C LYS A 92 26.97 11.26 3.38
N PRO A 93 26.02 11.80 4.17
CA PRO A 93 24.86 12.48 3.61
C PRO A 93 25.38 13.50 2.60
N LYS A 94 25.02 13.34 1.34
CA LYS A 94 25.39 14.29 0.30
C LYS A 94 24.86 15.64 0.76
N GLU A 95 25.73 16.65 0.86
CA GLU A 95 25.29 17.98 1.22
C GLU A 95 24.27 18.42 0.17
N LEU A 96 23.01 18.62 0.60
CA LEU A 96 21.93 19.07 -0.28
C LEU A 96 22.39 20.34 -1.00
N SER A 97 22.29 20.32 -2.33
CA SER A 97 22.49 21.49 -3.18
C SER A 97 21.58 22.62 -2.71
N LYS A 98 21.95 23.89 -2.93
CA LYS A 98 21.15 25.06 -2.51
C LYS A 98 19.68 24.93 -2.96
N SER A 99 19.47 24.42 -4.17
CA SER A 99 18.15 24.12 -4.74
C SER A 99 17.37 23.05 -3.96
N GLU A 100 18.02 21.94 -3.57
CA GLU A 100 17.36 20.84 -2.85
C GLU A 100 16.96 21.25 -1.42
N ARG A 101 17.75 22.14 -0.78
CA ARG A 101 17.40 22.70 0.54
C ARG A 101 16.17 23.60 0.46
N GLU A 102 16.07 24.41 -0.58
CA GLU A 102 14.92 25.29 -0.81
C GLU A 102 13.64 24.48 -1.06
N GLU A 103 13.72 23.44 -1.89
CA GLU A 103 12.61 22.50 -2.10
C GLU A 103 12.19 21.81 -0.80
N LEU A 104 13.13 21.35 0.01
CA LEU A 104 12.85 20.73 1.31
C LEU A 104 12.12 21.69 2.25
N ILE A 105 12.50 22.96 2.27
CA ILE A 105 11.83 24.01 3.06
C ILE A 105 10.40 24.23 2.54
N ALA A 106 10.23 24.33 1.22
CA ALA A 106 8.92 24.51 0.60
C ALA A 106 7.98 23.32 0.89
N LEU A 107 8.49 22.09 0.82
CA LEU A 107 7.73 20.87 1.14
C LEU A 107 7.34 20.82 2.62
N ARG A 108 8.25 21.18 3.53
CA ARG A 108 7.93 21.24 4.97
C ARG A 108 6.83 22.27 5.27
N ARG A 109 6.92 23.46 4.69
CA ARG A 109 5.88 24.50 4.82
C ARG A 109 4.54 24.02 4.28
N ARG A 110 4.54 23.35 3.12
CA ARG A 110 3.33 22.78 2.54
C ARG A 110 2.71 21.70 3.42
N ASN A 111 3.53 20.81 3.98
CA ASN A 111 3.05 19.78 4.91
C ASN A 111 2.45 20.40 6.18
N GLU A 112 3.11 21.38 6.78
CA GLU A 112 2.60 22.09 7.96
C GLU A 112 1.24 22.77 7.67
N TYR A 113 1.12 23.43 6.52
CA TYR A 113 -0.15 24.02 6.07
C TYR A 113 -1.26 22.96 5.92
N LEU A 114 -0.95 21.84 5.26
CA LEU A 114 -1.90 20.74 5.08
C LEU A 114 -2.29 20.08 6.40
N GLU A 115 -1.37 19.95 7.35
CA GLU A 115 -1.66 19.43 8.69
C GLU A 115 -2.60 20.37 9.46
N ALA A 116 -2.39 21.69 9.35
CA ALA A 116 -3.27 22.69 9.95
C ALA A 116 -4.69 22.65 9.33
N GLU A 117 -4.79 22.56 8.01
CA GLU A 117 -6.07 22.43 7.30
C GLU A 117 -6.81 21.14 7.72
N ASN A 118 -6.10 20.01 7.76
CA ASN A 118 -6.66 18.74 8.23
C ASN A 118 -7.14 18.82 9.69
N ALA A 119 -6.40 19.50 10.57
CA ALA A 119 -6.81 19.70 11.95
C ALA A 119 -8.07 20.57 12.06
N TYR A 120 -8.19 21.60 11.22
CA TYR A 120 -9.39 22.45 11.15
C TYR A 120 -10.62 21.68 10.68
N LEU A 121 -10.51 20.91 9.60
CA LEU A 121 -11.59 20.06 9.07
C LEU A 121 -12.07 19.05 10.12
N LYS A 122 -11.15 18.37 10.82
CA LYS A 122 -11.49 17.43 11.91
C LYS A 122 -12.28 18.09 13.05
N LYS A 123 -11.97 19.35 13.38
CA LYS A 123 -12.73 20.11 14.40
C LYS A 123 -14.15 20.41 13.92
N ILE A 124 -14.34 20.80 12.66
CA ILE A 124 -15.66 21.01 12.07
C ILE A 124 -16.49 19.73 12.12
N GLU A 125 -15.90 18.61 11.67
CA GLU A 125 -16.56 17.30 11.69
C GLU A 125 -16.99 16.90 13.11
N ALA A 126 -16.11 17.07 14.10
CA ALA A 126 -16.43 16.79 15.50
C ALA A 126 -17.61 17.63 16.01
N LEU A 127 -17.65 18.93 15.69
CA LEU A 127 -18.76 19.81 16.07
C LEU A 127 -20.08 19.39 15.41
N ALA A 128 -20.04 18.98 14.13
CA ALA A 128 -21.22 18.48 13.43
C ALA A 128 -21.75 17.19 14.07
N ILE A 129 -20.86 16.25 14.42
CA ILE A 129 -21.22 15.01 15.12
C ILE A 129 -21.85 15.32 16.49
N GLN A 130 -21.29 16.24 17.28
CA GLN A 130 -21.86 16.63 18.58
C GLN A 130 -23.26 17.26 18.43
N LYS A 131 -23.46 18.13 17.44
CA LYS A 131 -24.77 18.74 17.17
C LYS A 131 -25.82 17.70 16.78
N THR A 132 -25.47 16.76 15.90
CA THR A 132 -26.40 15.70 15.50
C THR A 132 -26.74 14.76 16.67
N ALA A 133 -25.76 14.39 17.49
CA ALA A 133 -25.96 13.57 18.68
C ALA A 133 -26.88 14.25 19.71
N SER A 134 -26.68 15.53 19.99
CA SER A 134 -27.52 16.30 20.93
C SER A 134 -28.95 16.50 20.44
N VAL A 135 -29.16 16.74 19.14
CA VAL A 135 -30.51 16.77 18.54
C VAL A 135 -31.17 15.40 18.64
N LYS A 136 -30.45 14.31 18.39
CA LYS A 136 -30.97 12.95 18.54
C LYS A 136 -31.35 12.64 19.99
N ALA A 137 -30.53 13.04 20.96
CA ALA A 137 -30.82 12.87 22.39
C ALA A 137 -32.07 13.65 22.83
N LYS A 138 -32.25 14.88 22.36
CA LYS A 138 -33.47 15.68 22.63
C LYS A 138 -34.74 15.09 22.01
N LYS A 139 -34.62 14.34 20.92
CA LYS A 139 -35.76 13.67 20.23
C LYS A 139 -36.08 12.29 20.81
N GLN A 140 -35.30 11.76 21.76
CA GLN A 140 -35.66 10.51 22.45
C GLN A 140 -36.74 10.81 23.51
N PRO A 141 -37.94 10.21 23.43
CA PRO A 141 -38.95 10.38 24.46
C PRO A 141 -38.51 9.73 25.78
N SER A 142 -38.51 10.52 26.85
CA SER A 142 -38.22 10.08 28.22
C SER A 142 -39.25 9.04 28.69
N SER A 143 -38.88 7.78 28.68
CA SER A 143 -39.69 6.69 29.24
C SER A 143 -39.46 6.56 30.76
N LYS A 144 -40.16 7.37 31.58
CA LYS A 144 -40.43 7.17 33.02
C LYS A 144 -41.75 7.91 33.30
N THR A 145 -42.81 7.33 33.86
CA THR A 145 -42.92 6.45 35.04
C THR A 145 -44.22 5.63 34.99
N LEU A 146 -44.18 4.31 35.18
CA LEU A 146 -45.36 3.54 35.61
C LEU A 146 -45.28 3.41 37.14
N SER A 147 -45.91 4.34 37.84
CA SER A 147 -46.08 4.27 39.29
C SER A 147 -47.14 3.24 39.64
N LYS A 148 -46.76 2.39 40.60
CA LYS A 148 -47.57 1.50 41.45
C LYS A 148 -49.06 1.82 41.47
N LYS A 149 -49.88 0.80 41.18
CA LYS A 149 -51.29 0.76 41.57
C LYS A 149 -51.40 -0.17 42.77
N ASP A 150 -51.68 0.41 43.93
CA ASP A 150 -52.19 -0.30 45.09
C ASP A 150 -53.58 -0.88 44.73
N ILE A 151 -53.85 -2.10 45.16
CA ILE A 151 -55.14 -2.81 45.00
C ILE A 151 -55.54 -3.27 46.40
N ASP A 152 -56.69 -2.76 46.85
CA ASP A 152 -57.47 -3.23 48.00
C ASP A 152 -58.09 -4.62 47.74
#